data_AF-A0A0F2NMC1-F1
#
_entry.id   AF-A0A0F2NMC1-F1
#
_cell.length_a   1.000
_cell.length_b   1.000
_cell.length_c   1.000
_cell.angle_alpha   90.00
_cell.angle_beta   90.00
_cell.angle_gamma   90.00
#
_symmetry.space_group_name_H-M   'P 1'
#
loop_
_entity.id
_entity.type
_entity.pdbx_description
1 polymer ?
#
loop_
_entity_poly.entity_id
_entity_poly.type
_entity_poly.pdbx_seq_one_letter_code
_entity_poly.pdbx_strand_id
1 'polypeptide(L)'
;MGTVKVLFFIASFMALAGFSLGVFFLFFVSTPVEAVLKRSQVSQGTIDLVMNVIIFIWAAVSLAAAFTFHRGITRDRVFRSLAVYIIAGLFFVCSGIFYTLLSTDSALMAVIKGVVIESGKGFAYGPYPTEAYLRILKKGGYTGVVTLLSPTIPFERILLDKEIEAGRKIGMEVHSFPMLPWVSSNKESIEKLEELVKSKKGRYYVHCNLGKHRTNLARMIVEETLGEAGQSAYVARIERGELKYYQNKRIILGPLPVQDEWLDLVVRCQIKEVISCLDPDNMEDAQRIETERITCEGLGLAFKVIPVKRMGSGFIGVEEIINHVKNSNSIIYIHGYNLDDKNLFIDKHLKLNNYALFTPK
;
A
#
# COMPACT_ATOMS: atom_id res chain seq x y z
N MET A 1 34.41 -18.85 25.91
CA MET A 1 33.35 -17.83 26.11
C MET A 1 32.10 -18.59 26.50
N GLY A 2 31.42 -18.23 27.59
CA GLY A 2 30.21 -18.96 27.99
C GLY A 2 29.12 -18.88 26.91
N THR A 3 28.27 -19.90 26.82
CA THR A 3 27.17 -20.01 25.83
C THR A 3 26.31 -18.75 25.80
N VAL A 4 26.01 -18.18 26.96
CA VAL A 4 25.25 -16.92 27.12
C VAL A 4 25.90 -15.75 26.39
N LYS A 5 27.23 -15.61 26.49
CA LYS A 5 27.96 -14.54 25.81
C LYS A 5 27.91 -14.75 24.30
N VAL A 6 28.11 -15.96 23.81
CA VAL A 6 28.06 -16.26 22.37
C VAL A 6 26.68 -15.92 21.79
N LEU A 7 25.60 -16.31 22.49
CA LEU A 7 24.23 -15.98 22.11
C LEU A 7 24.00 -14.46 22.06
N PHE A 8 24.48 -13.71 23.05
CA PHE A 8 24.37 -12.25 23.07
C PHE A 8 25.04 -11.59 21.85
N PHE A 9 26.25 -12.02 21.49
CA PHE A 9 26.98 -11.48 20.34
C PHE A 9 26.25 -11.76 19.02
N ILE A 10 25.72 -12.98 18.85
CA ILE A 10 24.99 -13.37 17.64
C ILE A 10 23.68 -12.60 17.53
N ALA A 11 22.91 -12.51 18.63
CA ALA A 11 21.67 -11.76 18.65
C ALA A 11 21.90 -10.27 18.35
N SER A 12 22.93 -9.66 18.94
CA SER A 12 23.28 -8.26 18.69
C SER A 12 23.69 -8.04 17.23
N PHE A 13 24.52 -8.93 16.67
CA PHE A 13 24.91 -8.87 15.27
C PHE A 13 23.70 -9.01 14.35
N MET A 14 22.84 -10.01 14.57
CA MET A 14 21.65 -10.24 13.74
C MET A 14 20.67 -9.07 13.80
N ALA A 15 20.45 -8.48 14.99
CA ALA A 15 19.58 -7.34 15.14
C ALA A 15 20.11 -6.10 14.39
N LEU A 16 21.39 -5.76 14.61
CA LEU A 16 22.00 -4.57 14.00
C LEU A 16 22.21 -4.75 12.49
N ALA A 17 22.85 -5.86 12.08
CA ALA A 17 23.05 -6.16 10.67
C ALA A 17 21.71 -6.29 9.95
N GLY A 18 20.75 -7.00 10.53
CA GLY A 18 19.41 -7.16 9.97
C GLY A 18 18.71 -5.82 9.75
N PHE A 19 18.76 -4.91 10.73
CA PHE A 19 18.20 -3.56 10.56
C PHE A 19 18.95 -2.76 9.47
N SER A 20 20.27 -2.58 9.60
CA SER A 20 21.02 -1.73 8.67
C SER A 20 20.97 -2.24 7.24
N LEU A 21 21.15 -3.55 7.09
CA LEU A 21 21.17 -4.17 5.78
C LEU A 21 19.78 -4.31 5.20
N GLY A 22 18.76 -4.56 6.03
CA GLY A 22 17.36 -4.60 5.59
C GLY A 22 16.91 -3.25 5.05
N VAL A 23 17.24 -2.14 5.73
CA VAL A 23 16.96 -0.78 5.25
C VAL A 23 17.72 -0.51 3.94
N PHE A 24 19.01 -0.84 3.87
CA PHE A 24 19.80 -0.69 2.65
C PHE A 24 19.20 -1.50 1.48
N PHE A 25 18.91 -2.76 1.71
CA PHE A 25 18.32 -3.66 0.72
C PHE A 25 16.98 -3.13 0.22
N LEU A 26 16.11 -2.65 1.11
CA LEU A 26 14.83 -2.09 0.74
C LEU A 26 15.00 -0.89 -0.21
N PHE A 27 15.77 0.12 0.20
CA PHE A 27 15.85 1.39 -0.53
C PHE A 27 16.74 1.35 -1.79
N PHE A 28 17.79 0.53 -1.80
CA PHE A 28 18.79 0.54 -2.87
C PHE A 28 18.71 -0.66 -3.80
N VAL A 29 18.02 -1.73 -3.41
CA VAL A 29 17.86 -2.92 -4.24
C VAL A 29 16.39 -3.12 -4.57
N SER A 30 15.56 -3.37 -3.55
CA SER A 30 14.17 -3.78 -3.73
C SER A 30 13.34 -2.70 -4.45
N THR A 31 13.25 -1.50 -3.87
CA THR A 31 12.44 -0.40 -4.42
C THR A 31 12.89 0.06 -5.82
N PRO A 32 14.20 0.24 -6.10
CA PRO A 32 14.64 0.62 -7.44
C PRO A 32 14.38 -0.47 -8.49
N VAL A 33 14.61 -1.74 -8.16
CA VAL A 33 14.34 -2.86 -9.07
C VAL A 33 12.85 -2.93 -9.38
N GLU A 34 11.99 -2.88 -8.37
CA GLU A 34 10.53 -2.86 -8.56
C GLU A 34 10.09 -1.68 -9.43
N ALA A 35 10.62 -0.48 -9.16
CA ALA A 35 10.31 0.72 -9.95
C ALA A 35 10.76 0.59 -11.42
N VAL A 36 11.92 -0.03 -11.68
CA VAL A 36 12.40 -0.30 -13.04
C VAL A 36 11.49 -1.31 -13.74
N LEU A 37 11.13 -2.41 -13.08
CA LEU A 37 10.26 -3.43 -13.67
C LEU A 37 8.86 -2.88 -13.97
N LYS A 38 8.30 -2.05 -13.07
CA LYS A 38 7.02 -1.36 -13.28
C LYS A 38 7.09 -0.39 -14.46
N ARG A 39 8.19 0.35 -14.63
CA ARG A 39 8.38 1.25 -15.79
C ARG A 39 8.47 0.48 -17.10
N SER A 40 9.06 -0.71 -17.08
CA SER A 40 9.15 -1.61 -18.23
C SER A 40 7.83 -2.33 -18.55
N GLN A 41 6.74 -2.01 -17.84
CA GLN A 41 5.41 -2.62 -18.01
C GLN A 41 5.43 -4.16 -17.93
N VAL A 42 6.37 -4.70 -17.15
CA VAL A 42 6.49 -6.15 -16.91
C VAL A 42 5.27 -6.61 -16.10
N SER A 43 4.81 -7.85 -16.34
CA SER A 43 3.68 -8.40 -15.59
C SER A 43 4.00 -8.51 -14.10
N GLN A 44 3.03 -8.23 -13.24
CA GLN A 44 3.20 -8.27 -11.78
C GLN A 44 3.72 -9.64 -11.32
N GLY A 45 3.22 -10.76 -11.87
CA GLY A 45 3.73 -12.09 -11.50
C GLY A 45 5.22 -12.30 -11.85
N THR A 46 5.76 -11.62 -12.87
CA THR A 46 7.20 -11.62 -13.13
C THR A 46 7.94 -10.72 -12.14
N ILE A 47 7.36 -9.57 -11.79
CA ILE A 47 7.87 -8.71 -10.72
C ILE A 47 7.97 -9.51 -9.44
N ASP A 48 6.90 -10.16 -9.00
CA ASP A 48 6.85 -10.94 -7.77
C ASP A 48 7.84 -12.10 -7.81
N LEU A 49 7.98 -12.80 -8.93
CA LEU A 49 9.00 -13.83 -9.09
C LEU A 49 10.41 -13.26 -8.90
N VAL A 50 10.74 -12.14 -9.57
CA VAL A 50 12.05 -11.49 -9.44
C VAL A 50 12.26 -11.03 -8.00
N MET A 51 11.28 -10.36 -7.39
CA MET A 51 11.36 -9.89 -6.01
C MET A 51 11.54 -11.04 -5.03
N ASN A 52 10.81 -12.15 -5.20
CA ASN A 52 10.95 -13.35 -4.39
C ASN A 52 12.34 -13.98 -4.52
N VAL A 53 12.89 -14.05 -5.74
CA VAL A 53 14.25 -14.54 -5.97
C VAL A 53 15.27 -13.64 -5.27
N ILE A 54 15.13 -12.31 -5.38
CA ILE A 54 16.01 -11.36 -4.72
C ILE A 54 15.90 -11.51 -3.18
N ILE A 55 14.70 -11.64 -2.62
CA ILE A 55 14.48 -11.87 -1.18
C ILE A 55 15.10 -13.20 -0.74
N PHE A 56 14.96 -14.26 -1.54
CA PHE A 56 15.56 -15.56 -1.22
C PHE A 56 17.09 -15.50 -1.22
N ILE A 57 17.69 -14.86 -2.23
CA ILE A 57 19.13 -14.60 -2.28
C ILE A 57 19.56 -13.78 -1.05
N TRP A 58 18.80 -12.74 -0.69
CA TRP A 58 19.04 -11.92 0.49
C TRP A 58 19.03 -12.74 1.78
N ALA A 59 18.04 -13.61 1.96
CA ALA A 59 17.93 -14.50 3.10
C ALA A 59 19.08 -15.50 3.17
N ALA A 60 19.47 -16.10 2.04
CA ALA A 60 20.60 -17.03 1.95
C ALA A 60 21.93 -16.35 2.30
N VAL A 61 22.18 -15.14 1.78
CA VAL A 61 23.37 -14.33 2.10
C VAL A 61 23.38 -13.95 3.58
N SER A 62 22.24 -13.55 4.15
CA SER A 62 22.10 -13.21 5.56
C SER A 62 22.39 -14.42 6.47
N LEU A 63 21.90 -15.61 6.09
CA LEU A 63 22.16 -16.85 6.82
C LEU A 63 23.64 -17.24 6.74
N ALA A 64 24.26 -17.12 5.57
CA ALA A 64 25.69 -17.37 5.39
C ALA A 64 26.55 -16.40 6.21
N ALA A 65 26.18 -15.12 6.26
CA ALA A 65 26.84 -14.11 7.10
C ALA A 65 26.71 -14.43 8.60
N ALA A 66 25.52 -14.81 9.06
CA ALA A 66 25.31 -15.22 10.45
C ALA A 66 26.12 -16.49 10.81
N PHE A 67 26.15 -17.48 9.91
CA PHE A 67 26.90 -18.72 10.11
C PHE A 67 28.41 -18.48 10.15
N THR A 68 28.94 -17.67 9.24
CA THR A 68 30.37 -17.31 9.22
C THR A 68 30.76 -16.51 10.46
N PHE A 69 29.93 -15.57 10.90
CA PHE A 69 30.12 -14.82 12.14
C PHE A 69 30.13 -15.73 13.38
N HIS A 70 29.14 -16.63 13.50
CA HIS A 70 29.08 -17.63 14.58
C HIS A 70 30.32 -18.53 14.60
N ARG A 71 30.73 -19.06 13.44
CA ARG A 71 31.90 -19.92 13.31
C ARG A 71 33.18 -19.16 13.68
N GLY A 72 33.30 -17.89 13.30
CA GLY A 72 34.43 -17.02 13.65
C GLY A 72 34.55 -16.82 15.16
N ILE A 73 33.46 -16.41 15.83
CA ILE A 73 33.45 -16.16 17.28
C ILE A 73 33.74 -17.42 18.09
N THR A 74 33.23 -18.57 17.65
CA THR A 74 33.41 -19.82 18.39
C THR A 74 34.83 -20.34 18.28
N ARG A 75 35.46 -20.27 17.10
CA ARG A 75 36.77 -20.89 16.82
C ARG A 75 37.97 -20.01 17.11
N ASP A 76 37.89 -18.70 16.87
CA ASP A 76 39.08 -17.84 16.88
C ASP A 76 39.00 -16.77 17.98
N ARG A 77 40.07 -16.69 18.79
CA ARG A 77 40.20 -15.70 19.87
C ARG A 77 40.37 -14.28 19.35
N VAL A 78 41.05 -14.09 18.23
CA VAL A 78 41.24 -12.78 17.58
C VAL A 78 39.92 -12.29 17.03
N PHE A 79 39.17 -13.17 16.35
CA PHE A 79 37.85 -12.84 15.81
C PHE A 79 36.84 -12.43 16.88
N ARG A 80 36.94 -12.95 18.11
CA ARG A 80 36.09 -12.48 19.23
C ARG A 80 36.29 -11.00 19.55
N SER A 81 37.54 -10.53 19.49
CA SER A 81 37.85 -9.11 19.71
C SER A 81 37.38 -8.29 18.51
N LEU A 82 37.59 -8.79 17.29
CA LEU A 82 37.08 -8.17 16.07
C LEU A 82 35.55 -8.03 16.06
N ALA A 83 34.83 -9.05 16.56
CA ALA A 83 33.37 -9.05 16.62
C ALA A 83 32.81 -7.89 17.46
N VAL A 84 33.51 -7.47 18.52
CA VAL A 84 33.13 -6.27 19.29
C VAL A 84 33.18 -5.03 18.41
N TYR A 85 34.27 -4.85 17.64
CA TYR A 85 34.41 -3.72 16.72
C TYR A 85 33.40 -3.77 15.58
N ILE A 86 33.09 -4.97 15.05
CA ILE A 86 32.05 -5.14 14.02
C ILE A 86 30.68 -4.70 14.57
N ILE A 87 30.30 -5.18 15.76
CA ILE A 87 29.02 -4.82 16.40
C ILE A 87 28.97 -3.32 16.71
N ALA A 88 30.05 -2.76 17.24
CA ALA A 88 30.14 -1.32 17.50
C ALA A 88 30.02 -0.51 16.20
N GLY A 89 30.71 -0.92 15.13
CA GLY A 89 30.58 -0.30 13.81
C GLY A 89 29.16 -0.37 13.26
N LEU A 90 28.53 -1.54 13.32
CA LEU A 90 27.13 -1.71 12.93
C LEU A 90 26.18 -0.86 13.76
N PHE A 91 26.43 -0.69 15.06
CA PHE A 91 25.65 0.20 15.90
C PHE A 91 25.72 1.66 15.43
N PHE A 92 26.91 2.15 15.08
CA PHE A 92 27.06 3.50 14.50
C PHE A 92 26.36 3.62 13.14
N VAL A 93 26.46 2.61 12.28
CA VAL A 93 25.75 2.57 11.00
C VAL A 93 24.22 2.60 11.21
N CYS A 94 23.69 1.75 12.09
CA CYS A 94 22.27 1.72 12.44
C CYS A 94 21.81 3.07 12.99
N SER A 95 22.61 3.67 13.86
CA SER A 95 22.33 5.00 14.43
C SER A 95 22.31 6.07 13.34
N GLY A 96 23.25 6.03 12.38
CA GLY A 96 23.29 6.93 11.22
C GLY A 96 22.09 6.76 10.30
N ILE A 97 21.68 5.51 10.02
CA ILE A 97 20.47 5.20 9.23
C ILE A 97 19.23 5.72 9.95
N PHE A 98 19.08 5.41 11.24
CA PHE A 98 17.96 5.87 12.05
C PHE A 98 17.90 7.40 12.12
N TYR A 99 19.05 8.05 12.31
CA TYR A 99 19.17 9.50 12.24
C TYR A 99 18.76 10.06 10.88
N THR A 100 19.11 9.38 9.79
CA THR A 100 18.73 9.79 8.42
C THR A 100 17.22 9.68 8.20
N LEU A 101 16.60 8.59 8.68
CA LEU A 101 15.14 8.42 8.66
C LEU A 101 14.39 9.49 9.48
N LEU A 102 15.02 9.98 10.55
CA LEU A 102 14.52 11.12 11.34
C LEU A 102 14.84 12.48 10.70
N SER A 103 15.91 12.56 9.90
CA SER A 103 16.38 13.78 9.25
C SER A 103 15.75 13.91 7.88
N THR A 104 14.47 14.25 7.89
CA THR A 104 13.64 14.36 6.69
C THR A 104 14.16 15.42 5.71
N ASP A 105 14.95 16.40 6.14
CA ASP A 105 15.55 17.44 5.28
C ASP A 105 16.81 17.00 4.51
N SER A 106 17.29 15.77 4.70
CA SER A 106 18.52 15.32 4.04
C SER A 106 18.37 15.18 2.51
N ALA A 107 19.46 15.46 1.77
CA ALA A 107 19.50 15.30 0.31
C ALA A 107 19.17 13.86 -0.15
N LEU A 108 19.51 12.86 0.66
CA LEU A 108 19.13 11.47 0.40
C LEU A 108 17.61 11.27 0.45
N MET A 109 16.94 11.89 1.44
CA MET A 109 15.49 11.86 1.54
C MET A 109 14.82 12.68 0.44
N ALA A 110 15.44 13.76 -0.06
CA ALA A 110 14.91 14.53 -1.18
C ALA A 110 14.76 13.73 -2.49
N VAL A 111 15.61 12.72 -2.73
CA VAL A 111 15.51 11.82 -3.89
C VAL A 111 14.39 10.77 -3.70
N ILE A 112 14.11 10.39 -2.45
CA ILE A 112 13.07 9.42 -2.08
C ILE A 112 11.69 10.09 -1.94
N LYS A 113 11.68 11.38 -1.61
CA LYS A 113 10.47 12.19 -1.40
C LYS A 113 9.75 12.46 -2.72
N GLY A 114 8.43 12.25 -2.71
CA GLY A 114 7.55 12.62 -3.82
C GLY A 114 7.47 14.13 -4.04
N VAL A 115 7.09 14.52 -5.25
CA VAL A 115 6.82 15.93 -5.60
C VAL A 115 5.54 16.39 -4.91
N VAL A 116 5.46 17.68 -4.54
CA VAL A 116 4.21 18.26 -4.04
C VAL A 116 3.19 18.30 -5.17
N ILE A 117 2.03 17.69 -4.96
CA ILE A 117 0.91 17.71 -5.90
C ILE A 117 -0.20 18.52 -5.26
N GLU A 118 -0.53 19.66 -5.83
CA GLU A 118 -1.74 20.40 -5.44
C GLU A 118 -2.98 19.75 -6.07
N SER A 119 -4.00 19.47 -5.26
CA SER A 119 -5.35 19.22 -5.74
C SER A 119 -6.12 20.54 -5.70
N GLY A 120 -6.86 20.85 -6.76
CA GLY A 120 -7.41 22.17 -7.05
C GLY A 120 -8.42 22.76 -6.05
N LYS A 121 -8.70 22.08 -4.92
CA LYS A 121 -9.71 22.50 -3.93
C LYS A 121 -9.22 22.51 -2.48
N GLY A 122 -8.02 23.04 -2.27
CA GLY A 122 -7.51 23.33 -0.93
C GLY A 122 -6.83 22.16 -0.23
N PHE A 123 -6.58 21.05 -0.93
CA PHE A 123 -5.72 19.99 -0.44
C PHE A 123 -4.44 19.93 -1.28
N ALA A 124 -3.29 19.84 -0.62
CA ALA A 124 -2.02 19.55 -1.30
C ALA A 124 -1.36 18.34 -0.66
N TYR A 125 -0.62 17.58 -1.45
CA TYR A 125 -0.01 16.33 -1.03
C TYR A 125 1.50 16.43 -1.18
N GLY A 126 2.26 15.90 -0.23
CA GLY A 126 3.71 15.86 -0.40
C GLY A 126 4.46 15.20 0.75
N PRO A 127 5.78 15.46 0.84
CA PRO A 127 6.62 14.84 1.86
C PRO A 127 6.38 15.41 3.27
N TYR A 128 6.96 14.74 4.28
CA TYR A 128 6.92 15.21 5.66
C TYR A 128 7.32 16.70 5.78
N PRO A 129 6.46 17.56 6.35
CA PRO A 129 6.70 18.99 6.50
C PRO A 129 7.50 19.28 7.77
N THR A 130 8.66 19.91 7.62
CA THR A 130 9.44 20.40 8.76
C THR A 130 8.88 21.70 9.31
N GLU A 131 9.26 22.13 10.52
CA GLU A 131 8.74 23.36 11.13
C GLU A 131 8.87 24.59 10.21
N ALA A 132 10.00 24.72 9.51
CA ALA A 132 10.21 25.79 8.54
C ALA A 132 9.18 25.71 7.39
N TYR A 133 8.92 24.50 6.89
CA TYR A 133 7.93 24.28 5.84
C TYR A 133 6.49 24.48 6.34
N LEU A 134 6.16 24.07 7.57
CA LEU A 134 4.88 24.37 8.21
C LEU A 134 4.62 25.89 8.29
N ARG A 135 5.65 26.70 8.54
CA ARG A 135 5.55 28.17 8.50
C ARG A 135 5.27 28.68 7.08
N ILE A 136 5.89 28.09 6.06
CA ILE A 136 5.63 28.42 4.66
C ILE A 136 4.19 28.07 4.29
N LEU A 137 3.71 26.88 4.66
CA LEU A 137 2.33 26.44 4.46
C LEU A 137 1.36 27.41 5.15
N LYS A 138 1.58 27.75 6.42
CA LYS A 138 0.73 28.71 7.14
C LYS A 138 0.69 30.09 6.45
N LYS A 139 1.83 30.60 5.98
CA LYS A 139 1.89 31.84 5.18
C LYS A 139 1.17 31.73 3.84
N GLY A 140 1.17 30.54 3.24
CA GLY A 140 0.43 30.20 2.02
C GLY A 140 -1.08 30.02 2.22
N GLY A 141 -1.59 30.24 3.44
CA GLY A 141 -3.01 30.14 3.76
C GLY A 141 -3.50 28.72 4.09
N TYR A 142 -2.58 27.79 4.39
CA TYR A 142 -2.95 26.48 4.93
C TYR A 142 -3.40 26.63 6.39
N THR A 143 -4.57 26.05 6.69
CA THR A 143 -5.20 26.07 8.01
C THR A 143 -4.72 24.92 8.88
N GLY A 144 -4.37 23.79 8.27
CA GLY A 144 -3.88 22.62 8.97
C GLY A 144 -3.06 21.68 8.10
N VAL A 145 -2.50 20.67 8.75
CA VAL A 145 -1.77 19.57 8.12
C VAL A 145 -2.43 18.26 8.52
N VAL A 146 -2.55 17.33 7.59
CA VAL A 146 -3.03 15.97 7.81
C VAL A 146 -1.84 15.03 7.73
N THR A 147 -1.53 14.38 8.84
CA THR A 147 -0.40 13.46 8.95
C THR A 147 -0.91 12.03 8.95
N LEU A 148 -0.41 11.23 8.00
CA LEU A 148 -0.74 9.81 7.87
C LEU A 148 0.25 8.90 8.64
N LEU A 149 1.10 9.51 9.47
CA LEU A 149 2.09 8.82 10.30
C LEU A 149 1.41 7.94 11.35
N SER A 150 1.93 6.73 11.51
CA SER A 150 1.43 5.81 12.53
C SER A 150 2.23 5.90 13.82
N PRO A 151 1.59 6.15 14.98
CA PRO A 151 2.27 6.14 16.27
C PRO A 151 2.76 4.75 16.69
N THR A 152 2.33 3.68 16.01
CA THR A 152 2.80 2.32 16.25
C THR A 152 4.18 2.06 15.65
N ILE A 153 4.63 2.91 14.70
CA ILE A 153 5.94 2.80 14.08
C ILE A 153 6.91 3.73 14.83
N PRO A 154 7.99 3.22 15.46
CA PRO A 154 8.79 4.01 16.41
C PRO A 154 9.35 5.32 15.87
N PHE A 155 9.87 5.35 14.64
CA PHE A 155 10.40 6.59 14.06
C PHE A 155 9.30 7.55 13.59
N GLU A 156 8.15 7.03 13.13
CA GLU A 156 7.01 7.87 12.76
C GLU A 156 6.40 8.53 14.00
N ARG A 157 6.40 7.83 15.15
CA ARG A 157 5.96 8.41 16.42
C ARG A 157 6.78 9.66 16.80
N ILE A 158 8.10 9.58 16.73
CA ILE A 158 8.98 10.70 17.04
C ILE A 158 8.72 11.88 16.07
N LEU A 159 8.52 11.59 14.78
CA LEU A 159 8.21 12.60 13.78
C LEU A 159 6.83 13.25 14.00
N LEU A 160 5.83 12.45 14.38
CA LEU A 160 4.49 12.92 14.72
C LEU A 160 4.52 13.86 15.94
N ASP A 161 5.22 13.47 17.01
CA ASP A 161 5.35 14.29 18.22
C ASP A 161 6.04 15.64 17.89
N LYS A 162 7.08 15.62 17.05
CA LYS A 162 7.74 16.85 16.55
C LYS A 162 6.80 17.72 15.72
N GLU A 163 6.00 17.11 14.86
CA GLU A 163 5.05 17.80 14.00
C GLU A 163 3.95 18.50 14.81
N ILE A 164 3.35 17.79 15.77
CA ILE A 164 2.35 18.33 16.69
C ILE A 164 2.92 19.52 17.46
N GLU A 165 4.14 19.39 18.00
CA GLU A 165 4.78 20.47 18.73
C GLU A 165 5.06 21.69 17.85
N ALA A 166 5.55 21.47 16.63
CA ALA A 166 5.79 22.53 15.67
C ALA A 166 4.48 23.23 15.25
N GLY A 167 3.41 22.46 14.98
CA GLY A 167 2.07 22.95 14.70
C GLY A 167 1.54 23.83 15.82
N ARG A 168 1.65 23.37 17.08
CA ARG A 168 1.27 24.13 18.28
C ARG A 168 2.01 25.47 18.37
N LYS A 169 3.33 25.47 18.19
CA LYS A 169 4.16 26.69 18.25
C LYS A 169 3.77 27.73 17.22
N ILE A 170 3.43 27.30 16.01
CA ILE A 170 3.08 28.22 14.93
C ILE A 170 1.58 28.50 14.87
N GLY A 171 0.76 27.83 15.68
CA GLY A 171 -0.70 27.91 15.67
C GLY A 171 -1.31 27.35 14.39
N MET A 172 -0.85 26.18 13.93
CA MET A 172 -1.41 25.42 12.82
C MET A 172 -1.90 24.07 13.33
N GLU A 173 -3.09 23.67 12.92
CA GLU A 173 -3.70 22.42 13.37
C GLU A 173 -3.02 21.21 12.72
N VAL A 174 -2.79 20.15 13.50
CA VAL A 174 -2.22 18.89 13.02
C VAL A 174 -3.26 17.79 13.23
N HIS A 175 -3.87 17.34 12.15
CA HIS A 175 -4.83 16.24 12.13
C HIS A 175 -4.08 14.92 11.95
N SER A 176 -4.02 14.12 13.00
CA SER A 176 -3.38 12.81 12.96
C SER A 176 -4.38 11.73 12.54
N PHE A 177 -4.23 11.23 11.30
CA PHE A 177 -5.02 10.12 10.74
C PHE A 177 -4.08 8.95 10.38
N PRO A 178 -3.59 8.18 11.37
CA PRO A 178 -2.64 7.10 11.16
C PRO A 178 -3.10 6.13 10.08
N MET A 179 -2.27 5.91 9.06
CA MET A 179 -2.52 4.87 8.08
C MET A 179 -1.35 3.89 8.06
N LEU A 180 -1.65 2.61 8.21
CA LEU A 180 -0.68 1.54 8.02
C LEU A 180 -0.57 1.21 6.52
N PRO A 181 0.60 0.75 6.05
CA PRO A 181 0.77 0.29 4.67
C PRO A 181 -0.19 -0.85 4.31
N TRP A 182 -0.57 -1.66 5.29
CA TRP A 182 -1.56 -2.73 5.18
C TRP A 182 -2.96 -2.20 5.54
N VAL A 183 -3.89 -2.39 4.62
CA VAL A 183 -5.16 -1.64 4.51
C VAL A 183 -6.22 -2.05 5.55
N SER A 184 -6.11 -3.22 6.18
CA SER A 184 -7.16 -3.78 7.05
C SER A 184 -7.42 -3.02 8.36
N SER A 185 -6.67 -1.94 8.67
CA SER A 185 -6.84 -1.16 9.91
C SER A 185 -6.95 0.35 9.71
N ASN A 186 -7.29 0.82 8.50
CA ASN A 186 -7.30 2.26 8.19
C ASN A 186 -8.70 2.93 8.26
N LYS A 187 -9.77 2.17 8.54
CA LYS A 187 -11.17 2.64 8.46
C LYS A 187 -11.44 3.94 9.23
N GLU A 188 -11.04 4.00 10.50
CA GLU A 188 -11.25 5.19 11.34
C GLU A 188 -10.55 6.44 10.77
N SER A 189 -9.34 6.28 10.23
CA SER A 189 -8.57 7.36 9.61
C SER A 189 -9.20 7.84 8.31
N ILE A 190 -9.85 6.95 7.56
CA ILE A 190 -10.60 7.28 6.34
C ILE A 190 -11.84 8.09 6.72
N GLU A 191 -12.64 7.64 7.69
CA GLU A 191 -13.86 8.33 8.14
C GLU A 191 -13.54 9.76 8.62
N LYS A 192 -12.51 9.93 9.45
CA LYS A 192 -12.07 11.26 9.91
C LYS A 192 -11.58 12.16 8.78
N LEU A 193 -10.89 11.59 7.78
CA LEU A 193 -10.47 12.36 6.61
C LEU A 193 -11.68 12.82 5.80
N GLU A 194 -12.67 11.96 5.58
CA GLU A 194 -13.90 12.36 4.90
C GLU A 194 -14.65 13.46 5.66
N GLU A 195 -14.78 13.36 6.98
CA GLU A 195 -15.40 14.39 7.81
C GLU A 195 -14.69 15.74 7.67
N LEU A 196 -13.35 15.73 7.70
CA LEU A 196 -12.54 16.93 7.50
C LEU A 196 -12.79 17.55 6.12
N VAL A 197 -12.85 16.73 5.07
CA VAL A 197 -13.13 17.18 3.69
C VAL A 197 -14.54 17.75 3.57
N LYS A 198 -15.55 17.06 4.13
CA LYS A 198 -16.96 17.47 4.13
C LYS A 198 -17.17 18.80 4.85
N SER A 199 -16.35 19.10 5.86
CA SER A 199 -16.39 20.39 6.56
C SER A 199 -16.12 21.58 5.64
N LYS A 200 -15.36 21.39 4.54
CA LYS A 200 -14.92 22.42 3.57
C LYS A 200 -14.30 23.67 4.19
N LYS A 201 -13.76 23.56 5.41
CA LYS A 201 -13.16 24.69 6.13
C LYS A 201 -11.65 24.68 5.96
N GLY A 202 -11.12 25.58 5.14
CA GLY A 202 -9.68 25.85 5.07
C GLY A 202 -8.90 25.07 4.00
N ARG A 203 -7.57 25.13 4.09
CA ARG A 203 -6.63 24.47 3.17
C ARG A 203 -5.72 23.53 3.97
N TYR A 204 -5.59 22.29 3.52
CA TYR A 204 -4.87 21.24 4.22
C TYR A 204 -3.71 20.69 3.40
N TYR A 205 -2.60 20.41 4.06
CA TYR A 205 -1.48 19.71 3.46
C TYR A 205 -1.43 18.29 4.00
N VAL A 206 -1.50 17.29 3.13
CA VAL A 206 -1.54 15.87 3.48
C VAL A 206 -0.19 15.24 3.19
N HIS A 207 0.37 14.51 4.15
CA HIS A 207 1.67 13.86 3.96
C HIS A 207 1.77 12.52 4.67
N CYS A 208 2.83 11.79 4.31
CA CYS A 208 3.35 10.69 5.09
C CYS A 208 4.88 10.71 5.02
N ASN A 209 5.57 9.89 5.83
CA ASN A 209 7.03 9.91 5.86
C ASN A 209 7.66 9.41 4.54
N LEU A 210 7.28 8.20 4.11
CA LEU A 210 7.96 7.45 3.03
C LEU A 210 7.02 6.94 1.93
N GLY A 211 5.70 7.03 2.09
CA GLY A 211 4.74 6.23 1.34
C GLY A 211 3.88 7.02 0.35
N LYS A 212 4.34 7.16 -0.90
CA LYS A 212 3.51 7.66 -2.02
C LYS A 212 2.13 7.00 -2.08
N HIS A 213 2.03 5.72 -1.69
CA HIS A 213 0.79 4.94 -1.63
C HIS A 213 -0.24 5.49 -0.63
N ARG A 214 0.16 5.83 0.61
CA ARG A 214 -0.77 6.36 1.64
C ARG A 214 -1.31 7.73 1.26
N THR A 215 -0.43 8.61 0.75
CA THR A 215 -0.84 9.93 0.27
C THR A 215 -1.75 9.84 -0.96
N ASN A 216 -1.56 8.83 -1.82
CA ASN A 216 -2.45 8.59 -2.95
C ASN A 216 -3.83 8.09 -2.51
N LEU A 217 -3.90 7.21 -1.51
CA LEU A 217 -5.18 6.79 -0.91
C LEU A 217 -5.96 7.99 -0.38
N ALA A 218 -5.31 8.78 0.48
CA ALA A 218 -5.90 9.99 1.03
C ALA A 218 -6.38 10.95 -0.07
N ARG A 219 -5.57 11.10 -1.15
CA ARG A 219 -5.93 11.97 -2.27
C ARG A 219 -7.25 11.61 -2.91
N MET A 220 -7.54 10.34 -3.15
CA MET A 220 -8.82 10.03 -3.79
C MET A 220 -9.98 10.06 -2.84
N ILE A 221 -9.79 9.71 -1.56
CA ILE A 221 -10.86 9.88 -0.57
C ILE A 221 -11.31 11.34 -0.57
N VAL A 222 -10.35 12.27 -0.64
CA VAL A 222 -10.61 13.70 -0.79
C VAL A 222 -11.30 14.02 -2.13
N GLU A 223 -10.75 13.57 -3.27
CA GLU A 223 -11.33 13.84 -4.61
C GLU A 223 -12.76 13.28 -4.73
N GLU A 224 -13.01 12.07 -4.24
CA GLU A 224 -14.31 11.42 -4.20
C GLU A 224 -15.29 12.18 -3.32
N THR A 225 -14.90 12.52 -2.09
CA THR A 225 -15.75 13.26 -1.14
C THR A 225 -16.14 14.64 -1.69
N LEU A 226 -15.28 15.24 -2.51
CA LEU A 226 -15.54 16.51 -3.18
C LEU A 226 -16.37 16.37 -4.47
N GLY A 227 -16.69 15.14 -4.89
CA GLY A 227 -17.38 14.86 -6.16
C GLY A 227 -16.52 15.14 -7.39
N GLU A 228 -15.20 15.14 -7.23
CA GLU A 228 -14.19 15.43 -8.25
C GLU A 228 -13.36 14.21 -8.61
N ALA A 229 -13.87 13.02 -8.32
CA ALA A 229 -13.22 11.77 -8.66
C ALA A 229 -12.75 11.87 -10.13
N GLY A 230 -11.43 11.99 -10.32
CA GLY A 230 -10.85 12.29 -11.63
C GLY A 230 -11.23 11.22 -12.66
N GLN A 231 -10.95 11.42 -13.94
CA GLN A 231 -11.15 10.35 -14.92
C GLN A 231 -10.52 9.04 -14.40
N SER A 232 -11.33 8.00 -14.22
CA SER A 232 -10.84 6.72 -13.71
C SER A 232 -9.68 6.26 -14.57
N ALA A 233 -8.52 6.09 -13.94
CA ALA A 233 -7.32 5.64 -14.62
C ALA A 233 -7.55 4.18 -15.04
N TYR A 234 -7.29 3.89 -16.30
CA TYR A 234 -7.50 2.57 -16.85
C TYR A 234 -6.43 1.60 -16.33
N VAL A 235 -6.86 0.52 -15.68
CA VAL A 235 -6.00 -0.61 -15.32
C VAL A 235 -6.28 -1.73 -16.30
N ALA A 236 -5.38 -1.97 -17.26
CA ALA A 236 -5.62 -2.99 -18.29
C ALA A 236 -5.62 -4.41 -17.71
N ARG A 237 -4.78 -4.65 -16.72
CA ARG A 237 -4.41 -5.98 -16.25
C ARG A 237 -3.96 -5.94 -14.79
N ILE A 238 -4.32 -7.00 -14.08
CA ILE A 238 -3.84 -7.34 -12.75
C ILE A 238 -3.11 -8.70 -12.82
N GLU A 239 -2.47 -9.13 -11.73
CA GLU A 239 -1.60 -10.29 -11.68
C GLU A 239 -2.30 -11.54 -12.21
N ARG A 240 -3.53 -11.78 -11.74
CA ARG A 240 -4.33 -12.96 -12.10
C ARG A 240 -5.00 -12.87 -13.48
N GLY A 241 -4.86 -11.76 -14.20
CA GLY A 241 -5.41 -11.63 -15.55
C GLY A 241 -5.90 -10.23 -15.95
N GLU A 242 -6.51 -10.15 -17.12
CA GLU A 242 -6.96 -8.90 -17.72
C GLU A 242 -8.27 -8.39 -17.12
N LEU A 243 -8.46 -7.07 -17.19
CA LEU A 243 -9.70 -6.42 -16.79
C LEU A 243 -10.50 -6.00 -18.03
N LYS A 244 -11.78 -6.39 -18.05
CA LYS A 244 -12.73 -5.98 -19.09
C LYS A 244 -13.64 -4.89 -18.54
N TYR A 245 -13.82 -3.84 -19.33
CA TYR A 245 -14.59 -2.67 -18.94
C TYR A 245 -15.83 -2.53 -19.81
N TYR A 246 -16.97 -2.23 -19.20
CA TYR A 246 -18.23 -2.01 -19.92
C TYR A 246 -18.91 -0.73 -19.44
N GLN A 247 -19.80 -0.18 -20.26
CA GLN A 247 -20.57 1.02 -19.97
C GLN A 247 -19.69 2.17 -19.45
N ASN A 248 -18.73 2.62 -20.27
CA ASN A 248 -17.81 3.71 -19.92
C ASN A 248 -17.09 3.47 -18.57
N LYS A 249 -16.61 2.24 -18.36
CA LYS A 249 -15.88 1.79 -17.16
C LYS A 249 -16.72 1.67 -15.88
N ARG A 250 -18.06 1.74 -15.96
CA ARG A 250 -18.95 1.51 -14.82
C ARG A 250 -18.88 0.06 -14.32
N ILE A 251 -18.69 -0.89 -15.23
CA ILE A 251 -18.61 -2.31 -14.89
C ILE A 251 -17.23 -2.80 -15.26
N ILE A 252 -16.58 -3.41 -14.29
CA ILE A 252 -15.24 -3.95 -14.41
C ILE A 252 -15.33 -5.43 -14.10
N LEU A 253 -14.95 -6.27 -15.05
CA LEU A 253 -14.96 -7.72 -14.93
C LEU A 253 -13.52 -8.23 -14.95
N GLY A 254 -13.13 -9.00 -13.93
CA GLY A 254 -11.75 -9.44 -13.78
C GLY A 254 -11.59 -10.67 -12.87
N PRO A 255 -10.34 -11.08 -12.62
CA PRO A 255 -10.02 -12.10 -11.64
C PRO A 255 -9.85 -11.53 -10.22
N LEU A 256 -9.74 -12.34 -9.18
CA LEU A 256 -9.54 -11.82 -7.82
C LEU A 256 -8.23 -11.01 -7.75
N PRO A 257 -8.18 -9.78 -7.20
CA PRO A 257 -6.93 -9.04 -7.00
C PRO A 257 -6.09 -9.64 -5.88
N VAL A 258 -4.76 -9.51 -5.95
CA VAL A 258 -3.92 -9.76 -4.77
C VAL A 258 -3.98 -8.60 -3.78
N GLN A 259 -3.50 -8.82 -2.55
CA GLN A 259 -3.64 -7.86 -1.44
C GLN A 259 -3.14 -6.45 -1.80
N ASP A 260 -2.01 -6.36 -2.51
CA ASP A 260 -1.40 -5.09 -2.90
C ASP A 260 -2.12 -4.42 -4.09
N GLU A 261 -2.85 -5.19 -4.89
CA GLU A 261 -3.60 -4.69 -6.05
C GLU A 261 -4.97 -4.13 -5.67
N TRP A 262 -5.56 -4.58 -4.55
CA TRP A 262 -6.85 -4.08 -4.09
C TRP A 262 -6.85 -2.56 -3.99
N LEU A 263 -5.80 -2.00 -3.40
CA LEU A 263 -5.66 -0.57 -3.28
C LEU A 263 -5.59 0.04 -4.68
N ASP A 264 -4.57 -0.29 -5.48
CA ASP A 264 -4.36 0.31 -6.80
C ASP A 264 -5.57 0.17 -7.75
N LEU A 265 -6.30 -0.94 -7.69
CA LEU A 265 -7.49 -1.18 -8.49
C LEU A 265 -8.67 -0.33 -8.02
N VAL A 266 -9.01 -0.37 -6.72
CA VAL A 266 -10.08 0.44 -6.13
C VAL A 266 -9.78 1.92 -6.33
N VAL A 267 -8.51 2.30 -6.14
CA VAL A 267 -7.99 3.65 -6.30
C VAL A 267 -8.24 4.17 -7.71
N ARG A 268 -7.67 3.49 -8.70
CA ARG A 268 -7.61 4.00 -10.07
C ARG A 268 -8.98 3.92 -10.74
N CYS A 269 -9.74 2.87 -10.44
CA CYS A 269 -11.01 2.61 -11.08
C CYS A 269 -12.21 3.21 -10.33
N GLN A 270 -12.00 3.77 -9.13
CA GLN A 270 -13.04 4.36 -8.28
C GLN A 270 -14.18 3.38 -8.00
N ILE A 271 -13.83 2.13 -7.73
CA ILE A 271 -14.80 1.09 -7.42
C ILE A 271 -15.57 1.50 -6.16
N LYS A 272 -16.88 1.23 -6.18
CA LYS A 272 -17.81 1.50 -5.08
C LYS A 272 -18.41 0.20 -4.53
N GLU A 273 -18.42 -0.82 -5.37
CA GLU A 273 -19.08 -2.09 -5.10
C GLU A 273 -18.30 -3.25 -5.70
N VAL A 274 -18.19 -4.33 -4.93
CA VAL A 274 -17.50 -5.56 -5.30
C VAL A 274 -18.48 -6.73 -5.23
N ILE A 275 -18.57 -7.47 -6.33
CA ILE A 275 -19.35 -8.70 -6.47
C ILE A 275 -18.39 -9.88 -6.61
N SER A 276 -18.33 -10.71 -5.57
CA SER A 276 -17.52 -11.93 -5.55
C SER A 276 -18.35 -13.10 -6.10
N CYS A 277 -17.84 -13.74 -7.15
CA CYS A 277 -18.46 -14.91 -7.80
C CYS A 277 -18.04 -16.25 -7.15
N LEU A 278 -17.30 -16.20 -6.04
CA LEU A 278 -16.77 -17.36 -5.32
C LEU A 278 -17.89 -18.17 -4.64
N ASP A 279 -17.63 -19.45 -4.37
CA ASP A 279 -18.59 -20.37 -3.78
C ASP A 279 -18.43 -20.46 -2.25
N PRO A 280 -19.37 -19.92 -1.44
CA PRO A 280 -19.28 -19.99 0.02
C PRO A 280 -19.36 -21.42 0.57
N ASP A 281 -19.88 -22.38 -0.21
CA ASP A 281 -19.94 -23.78 0.18
C ASP A 281 -18.59 -24.49 -0.01
N ASN A 282 -17.65 -23.88 -0.72
CA ASN A 282 -16.28 -24.35 -0.84
C ASN A 282 -15.43 -23.72 0.29
N MET A 283 -14.74 -24.55 1.08
CA MET A 283 -13.96 -24.10 2.24
C MET A 283 -12.84 -23.09 1.89
N GLU A 284 -12.18 -23.25 0.74
CA GLU A 284 -11.11 -22.35 0.32
C GLU A 284 -11.67 -20.99 -0.11
N ASP A 285 -12.76 -21.01 -0.88
CA ASP A 285 -13.48 -19.80 -1.29
C ASP A 285 -14.09 -19.07 -0.10
N ALA A 286 -14.61 -19.79 0.90
CA ALA A 286 -15.16 -19.19 2.11
C ALA A 286 -14.15 -18.35 2.89
N GLN A 287 -12.90 -18.83 3.03
CA GLN A 287 -11.82 -18.07 3.67
C GLN A 287 -11.44 -16.81 2.89
N ARG A 288 -11.47 -16.89 1.55
CA ARG A 288 -11.19 -15.75 0.66
C ARG A 288 -12.30 -14.71 0.76
N ILE A 289 -13.57 -15.14 0.71
CA ILE A 289 -14.74 -14.29 0.88
C ILE A 289 -14.67 -13.51 2.21
N GLU A 290 -14.28 -14.15 3.31
CA GLU A 290 -14.08 -13.48 4.60
C GLU A 290 -13.02 -12.38 4.51
N THR A 291 -11.86 -12.72 3.94
CA THR A 291 -10.74 -11.78 3.78
C THR A 291 -11.12 -10.58 2.90
N GLU A 292 -11.84 -10.84 1.80
CA GLU A 292 -12.36 -9.82 0.90
C GLU A 292 -13.37 -8.92 1.57
N ARG A 293 -14.28 -9.48 2.37
CA ARG A 293 -15.27 -8.70 3.13
C ARG A 293 -14.59 -7.72 4.08
N ILE A 294 -13.63 -8.19 4.87
CA ILE A 294 -12.85 -7.34 5.79
C ILE A 294 -12.13 -6.24 5.01
N THR A 295 -11.55 -6.57 3.86
CA THR A 295 -10.84 -5.60 3.00
C THR A 295 -11.79 -4.55 2.44
N CYS A 296 -12.95 -4.96 1.92
CA CYS A 296 -13.97 -4.07 1.39
C CYS A 296 -14.57 -3.17 2.49
N GLU A 297 -14.88 -3.73 3.66
CA GLU A 297 -15.34 -2.97 4.83
C GLU A 297 -14.31 -1.94 5.30
N GLY A 298 -13.03 -2.30 5.30
CA GLY A 298 -11.92 -1.39 5.62
C GLY A 298 -11.74 -0.26 4.60
N LEU A 299 -12.18 -0.46 3.36
CA LEU A 299 -12.14 0.51 2.27
C LEU A 299 -13.48 1.25 2.07
N GLY A 300 -14.52 0.94 2.86
CA GLY A 300 -15.85 1.53 2.70
C GLY A 300 -16.59 1.10 1.43
N LEU A 301 -16.26 -0.06 0.87
CA LEU A 301 -16.88 -0.61 -0.34
C LEU A 301 -18.09 -1.47 0.01
N ALA A 302 -19.13 -1.40 -0.82
CA ALA A 302 -20.19 -2.39 -0.77
C ALA A 302 -19.66 -3.75 -1.24
N PHE A 303 -19.91 -4.81 -0.48
CA PHE A 303 -19.47 -6.17 -0.82
C PHE A 303 -20.66 -7.11 -0.89
N LYS A 304 -20.80 -7.84 -2.00
CA LYS A 304 -21.85 -8.84 -2.20
C LYS A 304 -21.25 -10.13 -2.76
N VAL A 305 -21.69 -11.27 -2.23
CA VAL A 305 -21.33 -12.60 -2.75
C VAL A 305 -22.50 -13.10 -3.60
N ILE A 306 -22.26 -13.35 -4.88
CA ILE A 306 -23.23 -13.96 -5.80
C ILE A 306 -22.53 -15.16 -6.46
N PRO A 307 -22.66 -16.37 -5.88
CA PRO A 307 -21.92 -17.53 -6.34
C PRO A 307 -22.30 -17.90 -7.77
N VAL A 308 -21.30 -18.04 -8.65
CA VAL A 308 -21.52 -18.52 -10.01
C VAL A 308 -21.08 -19.97 -10.11
N LYS A 309 -22.06 -20.87 -10.15
CA LYS A 309 -21.83 -22.33 -10.19
C LYS A 309 -22.28 -22.90 -11.53
N ARG A 310 -21.55 -23.88 -12.03
CA ARG A 310 -21.92 -24.58 -13.28
C ARG A 310 -23.11 -25.50 -13.00
N MET A 311 -24.14 -25.40 -13.83
CA MET A 311 -25.32 -26.27 -13.78
C MET A 311 -25.67 -26.71 -15.20
N GLY A 312 -25.35 -27.97 -15.53
CA GLY A 312 -25.49 -28.48 -16.89
C GLY A 312 -24.62 -27.70 -17.89
N SER A 313 -25.24 -27.17 -18.94
CA SER A 313 -24.60 -26.35 -19.98
C SER A 313 -24.53 -24.85 -19.64
N GLY A 314 -25.10 -24.42 -18.51
CA GLY A 314 -25.16 -23.02 -18.09
C GLY A 314 -24.50 -22.76 -16.74
N PHE A 315 -24.68 -21.53 -16.25
CA PHE A 315 -24.24 -21.09 -14.94
C PHE A 315 -25.39 -20.44 -14.18
N ILE A 316 -25.58 -20.86 -12.93
CA ILE A 316 -26.49 -20.18 -12.00
C ILE A 316 -25.81 -18.92 -11.43
N GLY A 317 -26.61 -17.94 -10.98
CA GLY A 317 -26.12 -16.69 -10.39
C GLY A 317 -25.81 -15.58 -11.40
N VAL A 318 -25.58 -15.91 -12.68
CA VAL A 318 -25.27 -14.90 -13.72
C VAL A 318 -26.42 -13.93 -13.94
N GLU A 319 -27.66 -14.41 -14.01
CA GLU A 319 -28.83 -13.53 -14.14
C GLU A 319 -29.00 -12.60 -12.95
N GLU A 320 -28.69 -13.07 -11.73
CA GLU A 320 -28.72 -12.24 -10.53
C GLU A 320 -27.68 -11.12 -10.62
N ILE A 321 -26.45 -11.43 -11.05
CA ILE A 321 -25.39 -10.42 -11.30
C ILE A 321 -25.88 -9.39 -12.31
N ILE A 322 -26.43 -9.82 -13.44
CA ILE A 322 -26.90 -8.90 -14.49
C ILE A 322 -28.03 -8.01 -13.98
N ASN A 323 -29.00 -8.57 -13.25
CA ASN A 323 -30.10 -7.81 -12.67
C ASN A 323 -29.59 -6.82 -11.61
N HIS A 324 -28.63 -7.22 -10.79
CA HIS A 324 -28.00 -6.34 -9.81
C HIS A 324 -27.27 -5.17 -10.47
N VAL A 325 -26.45 -5.47 -11.49
CA VAL A 325 -25.71 -4.46 -12.27
C VAL A 325 -26.65 -3.51 -13.02
N LYS A 326 -27.81 -3.99 -13.49
CA LYS A 326 -28.85 -3.14 -14.12
C LYS A 326 -29.44 -2.13 -13.13
N ASN A 327 -29.65 -2.56 -11.88
CA ASN A 327 -30.35 -1.75 -10.86
C ASN A 327 -29.41 -0.86 -10.05
N SER A 328 -28.09 -1.11 -10.09
CA SER A 328 -27.09 -0.30 -9.41
C SER A 328 -26.55 0.81 -10.33
N ASN A 329 -26.30 1.99 -9.78
CA ASN A 329 -25.65 3.12 -10.46
C ASN A 329 -24.17 3.27 -10.09
N SER A 330 -23.65 2.38 -9.24
CA SER A 330 -22.28 2.43 -8.75
C SER A 330 -21.28 1.93 -9.79
N ILE A 331 -19.98 2.18 -9.58
CA ILE A 331 -18.91 1.50 -10.31
C ILE A 331 -18.66 0.15 -9.64
N ILE A 332 -18.93 -0.92 -10.38
CA ILE A 332 -18.99 -2.29 -9.86
C ILE A 332 -17.80 -3.08 -10.39
N TYR A 333 -17.11 -3.76 -9.48
CA TYR A 333 -16.13 -4.78 -9.79
C TYR A 333 -16.71 -6.18 -9.60
N ILE A 334 -16.74 -6.97 -10.66
CA ILE A 334 -17.21 -8.35 -10.66
C ILE A 334 -16.00 -9.24 -10.85
N HIS A 335 -15.80 -10.21 -9.95
CA HIS A 335 -14.66 -11.11 -10.11
C HIS A 335 -14.96 -12.56 -9.74
N GLY A 336 -14.29 -13.47 -10.47
CA GLY A 336 -14.07 -14.86 -10.07
C GLY A 336 -12.67 -15.02 -9.49
N TYR A 337 -12.24 -16.23 -9.17
CA TYR A 337 -10.86 -16.46 -8.74
C TYR A 337 -9.86 -16.16 -9.88
N ASN A 338 -10.11 -16.75 -11.05
CA ASN A 338 -9.39 -16.53 -12.30
C ASN A 338 -10.37 -16.07 -13.39
N LEU A 339 -9.86 -15.64 -14.55
CA LEU A 339 -10.66 -15.54 -15.77
C LEU A 339 -10.94 -16.96 -16.29
N ASP A 340 -12.04 -17.55 -15.83
CA ASP A 340 -12.48 -18.89 -16.20
C ASP A 340 -13.77 -18.85 -17.05
N ASP A 341 -14.34 -20.03 -17.31
CA ASP A 341 -15.59 -20.19 -18.05
C ASP A 341 -16.75 -19.38 -17.44
N LYS A 342 -16.75 -19.13 -16.13
CA LYS A 342 -17.76 -18.32 -15.44
C LYS A 342 -17.68 -16.87 -15.91
N ASN A 343 -16.47 -16.30 -15.87
CA ASN A 343 -16.21 -14.93 -16.31
C ASN A 343 -16.50 -14.75 -17.81
N LEU A 344 -16.16 -15.73 -18.64
CA LEU A 344 -16.52 -15.75 -20.07
C LEU A 344 -18.03 -15.74 -20.29
N PHE A 345 -18.78 -16.49 -19.47
CA PHE A 345 -20.24 -16.53 -19.55
C PHE A 345 -20.89 -15.21 -19.12
N ILE A 346 -20.35 -14.55 -18.09
CA ILE A 346 -20.76 -13.20 -17.67
C ILE A 346 -20.45 -12.17 -18.77
N ASP A 347 -19.25 -12.21 -19.36
CA ASP A 347 -18.86 -11.34 -20.49
C ASP A 347 -19.85 -11.45 -21.65
N LYS A 348 -20.22 -12.70 -22.02
CA LYS A 348 -21.22 -12.95 -23.07
C LYS A 348 -22.58 -12.32 -22.72
N HIS A 349 -23.03 -12.45 -21.47
CA HIS A 349 -24.31 -11.87 -21.03
C HIS A 349 -24.30 -10.34 -21.01
N LEU A 350 -23.20 -9.73 -20.55
CA LEU A 350 -23.04 -8.28 -20.61
C LEU A 350 -23.13 -7.78 -22.05
N LYS A 351 -22.42 -8.41 -22.99
CA LYS A 351 -22.49 -8.09 -24.42
C LYS A 351 -23.90 -8.24 -25.00
N LEU A 352 -24.61 -9.33 -24.67
CA LEU A 352 -25.97 -9.59 -25.14
C LEU A 352 -27.00 -8.58 -24.61
N ASN A 353 -26.77 -8.02 -23.42
CA ASN A 353 -27.61 -6.99 -22.82
C ASN A 353 -27.21 -5.57 -23.27
N ASN A 354 -26.51 -5.42 -24.39
CA ASN A 354 -26.06 -4.15 -24.99
C ASN A 354 -25.15 -3.31 -24.08
N TYR A 355 -24.42 -3.95 -23.15
CA TYR A 355 -23.34 -3.26 -22.45
C TYR A 355 -22.15 -3.14 -23.41
N ALA A 356 -21.94 -1.93 -23.95
CA ALA A 356 -20.82 -1.67 -24.84
C ALA A 356 -19.49 -1.92 -24.13
N LEU A 357 -18.65 -2.79 -24.72
CA LEU A 357 -17.29 -3.01 -24.27
C LEU A 357 -16.50 -1.72 -24.51
N PHE A 358 -15.85 -1.25 -23.45
CA PHE A 358 -14.94 -0.11 -23.54
C PHE A 358 -13.56 -0.62 -23.94
N THR A 359 -13.16 -0.34 -25.17
CA THR A 359 -11.79 -0.46 -25.64
C THR A 359 -11.11 0.91 -25.53
N PRO A 360 -10.05 1.05 -24.73
CA PRO A 360 -9.24 2.26 -24.74
C PRO A 360 -8.67 2.46 -26.15
N LYS A 361 -8.65 3.71 -26.62
CA LYS A 361 -7.83 4.09 -27.78
C LYS A 361 -6.41 4.38 -27.34
#